data_AF-A0A2V9QSW4-F1
#
_entry.id   AF-A0A2V9QSW4-F1
#
_cell.length_a   1.000
_cell.length_b   1.000
_cell.length_c   1.000
_cell.angle_alpha   90.00
_cell.angle_beta   90.00
_cell.angle_gamma   90.00
#
_symmetry.space_group_name_H-M   'P 1'
#
loop_
_entity.id
_entity.type
_entity.pdbx_description
1 polymer ?
#
loop_
_entity_poly.entity_id
_entity_poly.type
_entity_poly.pdbx_seq_one_letter_code
_entity_poly.pdbx_strand_id
1 'polypeptide(L)' 'MPKNWKLIAAGLNLDIPESDLEKLQPVLDGLEAALRSLVETMPHQTEPAIRFQCDPEEHS' A
#
# COMPACT_ATOMS: atom_id res chain seq x y z
N MET A 1 -8.07 5.71 -14.18
CA MET A 1 -6.88 6.54 -14.44
C MET A 1 -5.65 5.69 -14.17
N PRO A 2 -4.61 5.72 -15.02
CA PRO A 2 -3.37 5.02 -14.75
C PRO A 2 -2.74 5.54 -13.44
N LYS A 3 -2.14 4.64 -12.65
CA LYS A 3 -1.46 5.01 -11.41
C LYS A 3 -0.24 5.87 -11.74
N ASN A 4 0.00 6.90 -10.92
CA ASN A 4 1.23 7.67 -11.03
C ASN A 4 2.24 7.14 -10.00
N TRP A 5 3.05 6.16 -10.41
CA TRP A 5 4.06 5.54 -9.56
C TRP A 5 5.13 6.53 -9.07
N LYS A 6 5.40 7.58 -9.85
CA LYS A 6 6.33 8.66 -9.47
C LYS A 6 5.80 9.46 -8.27
N LEU A 7 4.50 9.76 -8.25
CA LEU A 7 3.87 10.41 -7.10
C LEU A 7 3.85 9.52 -5.85
N ILE A 8 3.65 8.20 -6.02
CA ILE A 8 3.68 7.24 -4.92
C ILE A 8 5.10 7.18 -4.32
N ALA A 9 6.14 7.07 -5.15
CA ALA A 9 7.52 7.09 -4.70
C ALA A 9 7.87 8.38 -3.94
N ALA A 10 7.47 9.54 -4.47
CA ALA A 10 7.66 10.82 -3.80
C ALA A 10 6.96 10.88 -2.43
N GLY A 11 5.72 10.38 -2.32
CA GLY A 11 4.99 10.32 -1.04
C GLY A 11 5.64 9.41 0.01
N LEU A 12 6.45 8.45 -0.43
CA LEU A 12 7.23 7.56 0.43
C LEU A 12 8.66 8.07 0.68
N ASN A 13 9.01 9.28 0.23
CA ASN A 13 10.37 9.84 0.23
C ASN A 13 11.40 8.92 -0.43
N LEU A 14 10.99 8.20 -1.48
CA LEU A 14 11.87 7.36 -2.29
C LEU A 14 12.35 8.17 -3.50
N ASP A 15 13.66 8.38 -3.60
CA ASP A 15 14.29 8.98 -4.76
C ASP A 15 14.64 7.88 -5.78
N ILE A 16 13.68 7.57 -6.65
CA ILE A 16 13.82 6.55 -7.69
C ILE A 16 14.03 7.24 -9.04
N PRO A 17 15.15 6.99 -9.74
CA PRO A 17 15.36 7.50 -11.08
C PRO A 17 14.25 7.06 -12.04
N GLU A 18 13.87 7.93 -12.98
CA GLU A 18 12.76 7.67 -13.91
C GLU A 18 12.99 6.41 -14.76
N SER A 19 14.23 6.17 -15.18
CA SER A 19 14.62 4.97 -15.93
C SER A 19 14.49 3.67 -15.14
N ASP A 20 14.60 3.72 -13.81
CA ASP A 20 14.39 2.56 -12.94
C ASP A 20 12.90 2.38 -12.63
N LEU A 21 12.17 3.49 -12.49
CA LEU A 21 10.71 3.47 -12.34
C LEU A 21 10.02 2.84 -13.56
N GLU A 22 10.48 3.14 -14.77
CA GLU A 22 9.98 2.53 -16.01
C GLU A 22 10.17 1.00 -16.03
N LYS A 23 11.28 0.49 -15.45
CA LYS A 23 11.51 -0.96 -15.34
C LYS A 23 10.59 -1.61 -14.32
N LEU A 24 10.26 -0.91 -13.24
CA LEU A 24 9.40 -1.41 -12.17
C LEU A 24 7.91 -1.34 -12.53
N GLN A 25 7.52 -0.37 -13.35
CA GLN A 25 6.13 -0.08 -13.68
C GLN A 25 5.33 -1.32 -14.11
N PRO A 26 5.79 -2.20 -15.02
CA PRO A 26 5.01 -3.38 -15.42
C PRO A 26 4.71 -4.33 -14.26
N VAL A 27 5.65 -4.49 -13.33
CA VAL A 27 5.49 -5.36 -12.16
C VAL A 27 4.55 -4.71 -11.13
N LEU A 28 4.69 -3.41 -10.91
CA LEU A 28 3.81 -2.65 -10.02
C LEU A 28 2.37 -2.64 -10.54
N ASP A 29 2.18 -2.44 -11.84
CA ASP A 29 0.87 -2.53 -12.50
C ASP A 29 0.26 -3.93 -12.35
N GLY A 30 1.06 -4.98 -12.56
CA GLY A 30 0.62 -6.37 -12.37
C GLY A 30 0.19 -6.68 -10.93
N LEU A 31 0.98 -6.23 -9.95
CA LEU A 31 0.67 -6.41 -8.53
C LEU A 31 -0.60 -5.65 -8.14
N GLU A 32 -0.75 -4.42 -8.63
CA GLU A 32 -1.93 -3.60 -8.38
C GLU A 32 -3.20 -4.26 -8.91
N ALA A 33 -3.16 -4.76 -10.14
CA ALA A 33 -4.28 -5.46 -10.77
C ALA A 33 -4.67 -6.73 -9.99
N ALA A 34 -3.69 -7.51 -9.54
CA ALA A 34 -3.93 -8.72 -8.77
C ALA A 34 -4.56 -8.43 -7.39
N LEU A 35 -4.09 -7.38 -6.71
CA LEU A 35 -4.58 -7.02 -5.37
C LEU A 35 -5.91 -6.27 -5.41
N ARG A 36 -6.20 -5.51 -6.47
CA ARG A 36 -7.44 -4.74 -6.58
C ARG A 36 -8.68 -5.63 -6.54
N SER A 37 -8.66 -6.78 -7.20
CA SER A 37 -9.81 -7.69 -7.18
C SER A 37 -10.07 -8.26 -5.78
N LEU A 38 -9.00 -8.51 -5.00
CA LEU A 38 -9.13 -8.98 -3.61
C LEU A 38 -9.83 -7.93 -2.74
N VAL A 39 -9.49 -6.65 -2.90
CA VAL A 39 -10.13 -5.54 -2.15
C VAL A 39 -11.64 -5.49 -2.38
N GLU A 40 -12.10 -5.71 -3.61
CA GLU A 40 -13.53 -5.72 -3.95
C GLU A 40 -14.30 -6.86 -3.28
N THR A 41 -13.60 -7.93 -2.88
CA THR A 41 -14.21 -9.09 -2.21
C THR A 41 -14.12 -9.04 -0.69
N MET A 42 -13.39 -8.08 -0.11
CA MET A 42 -13.25 -7.97 1.34
C MET A 42 -14.51 -7.39 1.98
N PRO A 43 -15.07 -8.05 3.01
CA PRO A 43 -16.16 -7.48 3.81
C PRO A 43 -15.74 -6.17 4.47
N HIS A 44 -16.61 -5.17 4.47
CA HIS A 44 -16.31 -3.85 5.07
C HIS A 44 -16.05 -3.89 6.58
N GLN A 45 -16.51 -4.93 7.27
CA GLN A 45 -16.33 -5.12 8.71
C GLN A 45 -15.21 -6.10 9.05
N THR A 46 -14.37 -6.47 8.07
CA THR A 46 -13.21 -7.30 8.35
C THR A 46 -12.22 -6.53 9.24
N GLU A 47 -12.08 -6.99 10.48
CA GLU A 47 -11.07 -6.46 11.38
C GLU A 47 -9.65 -6.83 10.90
N PRO A 48 -8.65 -5.97 11.14
CA PRO A 48 -7.26 -6.30 10.83
C PRO A 48 -6.81 -7.57 11.55
N ALA A 49 -6.01 -8.38 10.86
CA ALA A 49 -5.46 -9.61 11.45
C ALA A 49 -4.55 -9.33 12.66
N ILE A 50 -3.94 -8.13 12.70
CA ILE A 50 -3.13 -7.67 13.82
C ILE A 50 -3.94 -6.62 14.58
N ARG A 51 -4.15 -6.85 15.89
CA ARG A 51 -4.78 -5.88 16.79
C ARG A 51 -3.72 -5.24 17.66
N PHE A 52 -3.80 -3.92 17.79
CA PHE A 52 -3.00 -3.17 18.76
C PHE A 52 -3.78 -3.11 20.07
N GLN A 53 -3.11 -3.46 21.17
CA GLN A 53 -3.61 -3.19 22.51
C GLN A 53 -2.75 -2.07 23.09
N CYS A 54 -3.39 -1.02 23.61
CA CYS A 54 -2.70 -0.11 24.51
C CYS A 54 -2.58 -0.83 25.86
N ASP A 55 -1.39 -0.81 26.45
CA ASP A 55 -1.24 -1.24 27.84
C ASP A 55 -2.16 -0.40 28.73
N PRO A 56 -2.77 -1.00 29.77
CA PRO A 56 -3.59 -0.23 30.70
C PRO A 56 -2.77 0.91 31.29
N GLU A 57 -3.32 2.13 31.28
CA GLU A 57 -2.68 3.29 31.90
C GLU A 57 -2.33 2.94 33.35
N GLU A 58 -1.04 2.99 33.70
CA GLU A 58 -0.62 2.91 35.10
C GLU A 58 -1.22 4.11 35.84
N HIS A 59 -2.33 3.88 36.54
CA HIS A 59 -2.90 4.84 37.47
C HIS A 59 -1.83 5.17 38.53
N SER A 60 -1.18 6.33 38.37
CA SER A 60 -0.30 6.95 39.38
C SER A 60 -1.11 7.57 40.52
#